data_AF-A0A847LMV6-F1
#
_entry.id   AF-A0A847LMV6-F1
#
_cell.length_a   1.000
_cell.length_b   1.000
_cell.length_c   1.000
_cell.angle_alpha   90.00
_cell.angle_beta   90.00
_cell.angle_gamma   90.00
#
_symmetry.space_group_name_H-M   'P 1'
#
loop_
_entity.id
_entity.type
_entity.pdbx_description
1 polymer ?
#
loop_
_entity_poly.entity_id
_entity_poly.type
_entity_poly.pdbx_seq_one_letter_code
_entity_poly.pdbx_strand_id
1 'polypeptide(L)'
;MEERICSAREFIAPELSAEAYQQLSGHALLAVAHWRKRHPGFYFALLESGALIERANAVAAKAEAAMRDLTTQGLTREEAWAITGREWIFGAPGQPEAAS
;
A
#
# COMPACT_ATOMS: atom_id res chain seq x y z
N MET A 1 -15.68 -8.75 -30.73
CA MET A 1 -15.67 -7.87 -29.55
C MET A 1 -14.34 -8.12 -28.87
N GLU A 2 -13.36 -7.24 -29.06
CA GLU A 2 -12.03 -7.41 -28.46
C GLU A 2 -12.15 -7.23 -26.94
N GLU A 3 -11.73 -8.23 -26.16
CA GLU A 3 -11.52 -8.09 -24.72
C GLU A 3 -10.39 -7.09 -24.50
N ARG A 4 -10.74 -5.84 -24.15
CA ARG A 4 -9.77 -4.88 -23.64
C ARG A 4 -9.22 -5.41 -22.32
N ILE A 5 -8.01 -5.97 -22.36
CA ILE A 5 -7.27 -6.31 -21.14
C ILE A 5 -6.87 -5.00 -20.47
N CYS A 6 -7.52 -4.67 -19.36
CA CYS A 6 -7.10 -3.55 -18.51
C CYS A 6 -5.70 -3.84 -17.92
N SER A 7 -4.80 -2.85 -17.97
CA SER A 7 -3.50 -2.96 -17.32
C SER A 7 -3.62 -2.96 -15.79
N ALA A 8 -2.62 -3.51 -15.09
CA ALA A 8 -2.58 -3.50 -13.63
C ALA A 8 -2.68 -2.06 -13.05
N ARG A 9 -2.06 -1.08 -13.72
CA ARG A 9 -2.19 0.34 -13.38
C ARG A 9 -3.63 0.83 -13.48
N GLU A 10 -4.33 0.52 -14.58
CA GLU A 10 -5.72 0.93 -14.77
C GLU A 10 -6.66 0.33 -13.71
N PHE A 11 -6.31 -0.83 -13.18
CA PHE A 11 -7.06 -1.45 -12.09
C PHE A 11 -6.72 -0.85 -10.71
N ILE A 12 -5.43 -0.61 -10.42
CA ILE A 12 -4.94 -0.22 -9.09
C ILE A 12 -4.99 1.29 -8.87
N ALA A 13 -4.50 2.07 -9.82
CA ALA A 13 -4.37 3.53 -9.73
C ALA A 13 -4.40 4.16 -11.15
N PRO A 14 -5.56 4.15 -11.84
CA PRO A 14 -5.68 4.69 -13.19
C PRO A 14 -5.36 6.19 -13.25
N GLU A 15 -5.50 6.89 -12.13
CA GLU A 15 -5.25 8.33 -12.00
C GLU A 15 -3.74 8.66 -12.02
N LEU A 16 -2.86 7.69 -11.79
CA LEU A 16 -1.41 7.89 -11.87
C LEU A 16 -0.89 7.74 -13.30
N SER A 17 0.10 8.56 -13.67
CA SER A 17 0.87 8.35 -14.89
C SER A 17 1.65 7.02 -14.82
N ALA A 18 2.08 6.48 -15.97
CA ALA A 18 2.88 5.26 -16.00
C ALA A 18 4.18 5.40 -15.20
N GLU A 19 4.83 6.55 -15.28
CA GLU A 19 6.06 6.87 -14.55
C GLU A 19 5.80 6.94 -13.03
N ALA A 20 4.74 7.64 -12.61
CA ALA A 20 4.39 7.76 -11.20
C ALA A 20 4.00 6.39 -10.60
N TYR A 21 3.32 5.54 -11.38
CA TYR A 21 2.98 4.19 -10.98
C TYR A 21 4.22 3.29 -10.79
N GLN A 22 5.28 3.47 -11.59
CA GLN A 22 6.54 2.71 -11.46
C GLN A 22 7.32 3.06 -10.18
N GLN A 23 6.99 4.17 -9.50
CA GLN A 23 7.62 4.56 -8.24
C GLN A 23 7.04 3.81 -7.02
N LEU A 24 5.93 3.08 -7.18
CA LEU A 24 5.32 2.30 -6.10
C LEU A 24 6.01 0.93 -5.97
N SER A 25 6.45 0.58 -4.76
CA SER A 25 6.89 -0.77 -4.46
C SER A 25 5.75 -1.79 -4.56
N GLY A 26 6.07 -3.09 -4.63
CA GLY A 26 5.06 -4.15 -4.68
C GLY A 26 4.06 -4.11 -3.52
N HIS A 27 4.52 -3.86 -2.30
CA HIS A 27 3.65 -3.70 -1.13
C HIS A 27 2.92 -2.35 -1.12
N ALA A 28 3.53 -1.28 -1.66
CA ALA A 28 2.86 0.01 -1.80
C ALA A 28 1.66 -0.09 -2.76
N LEU A 29 1.78 -0.88 -3.83
CA LEU A 29 0.66 -1.18 -4.75
C LEU A 29 -0.50 -1.86 -4.02
N LEU A 30 -0.24 -2.75 -3.06
CA LEU A 30 -1.27 -3.38 -2.24
C LEU A 30 -1.98 -2.35 -1.34
N ALA A 31 -1.22 -1.43 -0.74
CA ALA A 31 -1.77 -0.33 0.07
C ALA A 31 -2.70 0.56 -0.77
N VAL A 32 -2.21 0.97 -1.94
CA VAL A 32 -2.97 1.82 -2.88
C VAL A 32 -4.24 1.13 -3.36
N ALA A 33 -4.16 -0.13 -3.79
CA ALA A 33 -5.32 -0.91 -4.22
C ALA A 33 -6.35 -1.05 -3.09
N HIS A 34 -5.87 -1.27 -1.86
CA HIS A 34 -6.73 -1.38 -0.70
C HIS A 34 -7.43 -0.05 -0.38
N TRP A 35 -6.68 1.05 -0.28
CA TRP A 35 -7.24 2.37 0.02
C TRP A 35 -8.23 2.81 -1.03
N ARG A 36 -7.92 2.64 -2.33
CA ARG A 36 -8.85 2.96 -3.41
C ARG A 36 -10.17 2.18 -3.28
N LYS A 37 -10.12 0.91 -2.90
CA LYS A 37 -11.30 0.04 -2.77
C LYS A 37 -12.10 0.24 -1.48
N ARG A 38 -11.42 0.42 -0.35
CA ARG A 38 -12.04 0.40 1.00
C ARG A 38 -12.13 1.77 1.66
N HIS A 39 -11.28 2.70 1.24
CA HIS A 39 -11.16 4.04 1.80
C HIS A 39 -10.98 5.12 0.72
N PRO A 40 -11.89 5.21 -0.26
CA PRO A 40 -11.70 6.05 -1.45
C PRO A 40 -11.49 7.52 -1.10
N GLY A 41 -12.15 8.05 -0.07
CA GLY A 41 -11.93 9.45 0.36
C GLY A 41 -10.50 9.73 0.81
N PHE A 42 -9.88 8.80 1.53
CA PHE A 42 -8.46 8.90 1.92
C PHE A 42 -7.54 8.80 0.70
N TYR A 43 -7.82 7.86 -0.21
CA TYR A 43 -7.08 7.70 -1.46
C TYR A 43 -7.09 8.99 -2.29
N PHE A 44 -8.28 9.57 -2.54
CA PHE A 44 -8.39 10.79 -3.33
C PHE A 44 -7.77 12.00 -2.64
N ALA A 45 -7.90 12.13 -1.31
CA ALA A 45 -7.21 13.19 -0.57
C ALA A 45 -5.69 13.13 -0.74
N LEU A 46 -5.09 11.93 -0.68
CA LEU A 46 -3.65 11.75 -0.93
C LEU A 46 -3.26 11.99 -2.39
N LEU A 47 -4.15 11.65 -3.33
CA LEU A 47 -3.93 11.91 -4.75
C LEU A 47 -3.92 13.42 -5.03
N GLU A 48 -4.92 14.14 -4.52
CA GLU A 48 -5.06 15.59 -4.66
C GLU A 48 -3.91 16.36 -4.01
N SER A 49 -3.42 15.87 -2.87
CA SER A 49 -2.28 16.49 -2.18
C SER A 49 -0.92 16.11 -2.79
N GLY A 50 -0.87 15.19 -3.76
CA GLY A 50 0.37 14.65 -4.34
C GLY A 50 1.16 13.72 -3.41
N ALA A 51 0.62 13.33 -2.25
CA ALA A 51 1.32 12.55 -1.23
C ALA A 51 1.13 11.03 -1.35
N LEU A 52 0.32 10.56 -2.30
CA LEU A 52 -0.06 9.15 -2.44
C LEU A 52 1.15 8.20 -2.53
N ILE A 53 2.12 8.50 -3.39
CA ILE A 53 3.28 7.64 -3.65
C ILE A 53 4.19 7.58 -2.43
N GLU A 54 4.53 8.74 -1.88
CA GLU A 54 5.37 8.85 -0.68
C GLU A 54 4.73 8.09 0.48
N ARG A 55 3.44 8.31 0.73
CA ARG A 55 2.72 7.68 1.83
C ARG A 55 2.61 6.17 1.65
N ALA A 56 2.29 5.69 0.45
CA ALA A 56 2.19 4.26 0.18
C ALA A 56 3.52 3.53 0.36
N ASN A 57 4.62 4.13 -0.14
CA ASN A 57 5.96 3.57 0.05
C ASN A 57 6.42 3.63 1.51
N ALA A 58 6.10 4.69 2.25
CA ALA A 58 6.44 4.78 3.67
C ALA A 58 5.75 3.68 4.51
N VAL A 59 4.46 3.43 4.24
CA VAL A 59 3.72 2.35 4.90
C VAL A 59 4.26 0.98 4.51
N ALA A 60 4.59 0.77 3.23
CA ALA A 60 5.24 -0.45 2.76
C ALA A 60 6.59 -0.71 3.47
N ALA A 61 7.42 0.32 3.60
CA ALA A 61 8.69 0.21 4.30
C ALA A 61 8.52 -0.13 5.80
N LYS A 62 7.53 0.48 6.47
CA LYS A 62 7.19 0.13 7.87
C LYS A 62 6.72 -1.32 8.00
N ALA A 63 5.86 -1.78 7.09
CA ALA A 63 5.41 -3.16 7.05
C ALA A 63 6.57 -4.15 6.85
N GLU A 64 7.50 -3.84 5.94
CA GLU A 64 8.67 -4.68 5.66
C GLU A 64 9.69 -4.69 6.81
N ALA A 65 9.86 -3.57 7.51
CA ALA A 65 10.69 -3.51 8.72
C ALA A 65 10.10 -4.39 9.82
N ALA A 66 8.82 -4.19 10.14
CA ALA A 66 8.12 -4.98 11.15
C ALA A 66 8.08 -6.48 10.78
N MET A 67 7.91 -6.80 9.49
CA MET A 67 7.93 -8.19 9.02
C MET A 67 9.30 -8.83 9.26
N ARG A 68 10.39 -8.11 8.97
CA ARG A 68 11.75 -8.58 9.24
C ARG A 68 11.94 -8.84 10.73
N ASP A 69 11.51 -7.93 11.59
CA ASP A 69 11.63 -8.07 13.04
C ASP A 69 10.83 -9.28 13.58
N LEU A 70 9.65 -9.57 13.03
CA LEU A 70 8.90 -10.77 13.41
C LEU A 70 9.57 -12.06 12.91
N THR A 71 10.16 -12.03 11.70
CA THR A 71 10.87 -13.20 11.18
C THR A 71 12.15 -13.50 11.97
N THR A 72 12.85 -12.50 12.50
CA THR A 72 14.01 -12.72 13.38
C THR A 72 13.62 -13.28 14.74
N GLN A 73 12.36 -13.06 15.17
CA GLN A 73 11.76 -13.68 16.36
C GLN A 73 11.26 -15.12 16.12
N GLY A 74 11.44 -15.66 14.92
CA GLY A 74 11.13 -17.05 14.60
C GLY A 74 9.77 -17.28 13.93
N LEU A 75 9.01 -16.22 13.62
CA LEU A 75 7.80 -16.35 12.81
C LEU A 75 8.17 -16.67 11.36
N THR A 76 7.30 -17.41 10.68
CA THR A 76 7.40 -17.57 9.24
C THR A 76 7.08 -16.24 8.54
N ARG A 77 7.54 -16.10 7.29
CA ARG A 77 7.23 -14.91 6.48
C ARG A 77 5.73 -14.70 6.30
N GLU A 78 4.97 -15.78 6.20
CA GLU A 78 3.51 -15.73 6.04
C GLU A 78 2.82 -15.18 7.30
N GLU A 79 3.18 -15.71 8.47
CA GLU A 79 2.66 -15.22 9.76
C GLU A 79 3.04 -13.76 10.01
N ALA A 80 4.31 -13.41 9.76
CA ALA A 80 4.80 -12.04 9.89
C ALA A 80 4.05 -11.08 8.96
N TRP A 81 3.77 -11.49 7.72
CA TRP A 81 2.98 -10.69 6.77
C TRP A 81 1.51 -10.56 7.18
N ALA A 82 0.88 -11.63 7.66
CA ALA A 82 -0.50 -11.60 8.12
C ALA A 82 -0.72 -10.57 9.25
N ILE A 83 0.28 -10.42 10.12
CA ILE A 83 0.29 -9.42 11.21
C ILE A 83 0.57 -8.02 10.64
N THR A 84 1.70 -7.85 9.97
CA THR A 84 2.21 -6.52 9.59
C THR A 84 1.47 -5.90 8.42
N GLY A 85 1.05 -6.70 7.44
CA GLY A 85 0.19 -6.27 6.35
C GLY A 85 -1.16 -5.80 6.88
N ARG A 86 -1.74 -6.48 7.88
CA ARG A 86 -2.98 -6.03 8.53
C ARG A 86 -2.80 -4.71 9.27
N GLU A 87 -1.69 -4.54 9.98
CA GLU A 87 -1.43 -3.34 10.79
C GLU A 87 -1.18 -2.10 9.94
N TRP A 88 -0.26 -2.23 8.97
CA TRP A 88 0.26 -1.09 8.22
C TRP A 88 -0.47 -0.89 6.89
N ILE A 89 -0.68 -1.94 6.11
CA ILE A 89 -1.16 -1.85 4.71
C ILE A 89 -2.69 -1.84 4.64
N PHE A 90 -3.34 -2.72 5.40
CA PHE A 90 -4.79 -2.96 5.35
C PHE A 90 -5.54 -2.46 6.60
N GLY A 91 -4.83 -1.75 7.50
CA GLY A 91 -5.40 -1.12 8.68
C GLY A 91 -6.19 0.16 8.34
N ALA A 92 -6.92 0.70 9.32
CA ALA A 92 -7.67 1.93 9.11
C ALA A 92 -6.74 3.08 8.67
N PRO A 93 -7.07 3.81 7.58
CA PRO A 93 -6.25 4.91 7.13
C PRO A 93 -6.30 6.02 8.19
N GLY A 94 -5.13 6.38 8.70
CA GLY A 94 -5.02 7.38 9.75
C GLY A 94 -4.69 6.83 11.12
N GLN A 95 -4.10 5.63 11.25
CA GLN A 95 -3.26 5.41 12.44
C GLN A 95 -2.19 6.50 12.44
N PRO A 96 -2.23 7.43 13.43
CA PRO A 96 -1.11 8.31 13.67
C PRO A 96 0.07 7.40 13.99
N GLU A 97 1.26 7.85 13.63
CA GLU A 97 2.47 7.34 14.25
C GLU A 97 2.20 7.30 15.77
N ALA A 98 2.17 6.10 16.36
CA ALA A 98 2.11 5.99 17.81
C ALA A 98 3.38 6.66 18.32
N ALA A 99 3.24 7.93 18.73
CA ALA A 99 4.30 8.69 19.34
C ALA A 99 4.75 7.90 20.57
N SER A 100 5.93 7.31 20.47
CA SER A 100 6.70 6.86 21.64
C SER A 100 7.43 8.06 22.24
#